data_AF-A0A8C5ZH45-F1
#
_entry.id   AF-A0A8C5ZH45-F1
#
_cell.length_a   1.000
_cell.length_b   1.000
_cell.length_c   1.000
_cell.angle_alpha   90.00
_cell.angle_beta   90.00
_cell.angle_gamma   90.00
#
_symmetry.space_group_name_H-M   'P 1'
#
loop_
_entity.id
_entity.type
_entity.pdbx_description
1 polymer ?
#
loop_
_entity_poly.entity_id
_entity_poly.type
_entity_poly.pdbx_seq_one_letter_code
_entity_poly.pdbx_strand_id
1 'polypeptide(L)'
;IRNHMRHRTKFTKEQLTILINTFNQMPYPHYATRQRLALEINVEESRIQVWFQNRRARSFFQERRELKEALQSSQGPGQDHLPKGTPSEQIRRPRTTYSPSQLCTLFKAFKKNPYPGIHCREQLAKKIGVPESRVQTWFQNRRSRLHTGTKGPAQPY
;
A
#
# COMPACT_ATOMS: atom_id res chain seq x y z
N ILE A 1 14.96 10.28 -17.39
CA ILE A 1 13.76 11.05 -16.98
C ILE A 1 13.75 11.10 -15.44
N ARG A 2 14.05 12.26 -14.84
CA ARG A 2 14.08 12.44 -13.38
C ARG A 2 12.66 12.31 -12.84
N ASN A 3 12.34 11.21 -12.15
CA ASN A 3 11.09 11.08 -11.42
C ASN A 3 11.11 12.06 -10.24
N HIS A 4 10.53 13.24 -10.42
CA HIS A 4 10.18 14.11 -9.30
C HIS A 4 9.11 13.39 -8.46
N MET A 5 9.57 12.65 -7.44
CA MET A 5 8.67 12.06 -6.45
C MET A 5 7.91 13.20 -5.78
N ARG A 6 6.66 13.41 -6.20
CA ARG A 6 5.83 14.49 -5.66
C ARG A 6 5.66 14.28 -4.15
N HIS A 7 5.90 15.32 -3.36
CA HIS A 7 5.82 15.27 -1.90
C HIS A 7 4.53 14.61 -1.42
N ARG A 8 4.63 13.69 -0.47
CA ARG A 8 3.46 12.96 0.03
C ARG A 8 2.58 13.91 0.85
N THR A 9 1.38 14.19 0.35
CA THR A 9 0.37 14.97 1.07
C THR A 9 -0.05 14.25 2.35
N LYS A 10 -0.01 14.97 3.48
CA LYS A 10 -0.59 14.54 4.75
C LYS A 10 -1.81 15.43 5.01
N PHE A 11 -3.00 14.86 4.87
CA PHE A 11 -4.23 15.57 5.19
C PHE A 11 -4.37 15.73 6.70
N THR A 12 -4.82 16.90 7.16
CA THR A 12 -5.19 17.13 8.55
C THR A 12 -6.47 16.37 8.90
N LYS A 13 -6.80 16.27 10.19
CA LYS A 13 -8.05 15.61 10.64
C LYS A 13 -9.28 16.28 10.04
N GLU A 14 -9.30 17.61 10.03
CA GLU A 14 -10.38 18.43 9.45
C GLU A 14 -10.53 18.20 7.94
N GLN A 15 -9.42 18.24 7.19
CA GLN A 15 -9.42 17.96 5.75
C GLN A 15 -9.94 16.54 5.44
N LEU A 16 -9.58 15.55 6.26
CA LEU A 16 -10.10 14.19 6.12
C LEU A 16 -11.60 14.13 6.38
N THR A 17 -12.12 14.86 7.37
CA THR A 17 -13.56 14.93 7.65
C THR A 17 -14.31 15.42 6.40
N ILE A 18 -13.84 16.50 5.77
CA ILE A 18 -14.45 17.07 4.55
C ILE A 18 -14.44 16.03 3.42
N LEU A 19 -13.29 15.39 3.18
CA LEU A 19 -13.14 14.36 2.14
C LEU A 19 -14.02 13.13 2.39
N ILE A 20 -14.12 12.68 3.64
CA ILE A 20 -14.96 11.54 4.04
C ILE A 20 -16.44 11.87 3.89
N ASN A 21 -16.88 13.05 4.36
CA ASN A 21 -18.26 13.49 4.21
C ASN A 21 -18.66 13.57 2.73
N THR A 22 -17.79 14.18 1.91
CA THR A 22 -17.99 14.23 0.46
C THR A 22 -18.06 12.83 -0.14
N PHE A 23 -17.17 11.91 0.27
CA PHE A 23 -17.17 10.53 -0.24
C PHE A 23 -18.47 9.79 0.04
N ASN A 24 -19.06 9.99 1.22
CA ASN A 24 -20.32 9.34 1.59
C ASN A 24 -21.50 9.84 0.73
N GLN A 25 -21.46 11.09 0.27
CA GLN A 25 -22.48 11.66 -0.60
C GLN A 25 -22.23 11.34 -2.08
N MET A 26 -20.98 11.44 -2.53
CA MET A 26 -20.57 11.16 -3.91
C MET A 26 -19.18 10.50 -3.97
N PRO A 27 -19.12 9.15 -4.04
CA PRO A 27 -17.86 8.41 -4.14
C PRO A 27 -17.10 8.64 -5.47
N TYR A 28 -17.79 9.15 -6.50
CA TYR A 28 -17.25 9.38 -7.85
C TYR A 28 -17.39 10.86 -8.25
N PRO A 29 -16.69 11.79 -7.56
CA PRO A 29 -16.79 13.21 -7.87
C PRO A 29 -16.13 13.51 -9.23
N HIS A 30 -16.79 14.33 -10.07
CA HIS A 30 -16.22 14.83 -11.32
C HIS A 30 -15.10 15.85 -11.04
N TYR A 31 -14.34 16.21 -12.08
CA TYR A 31 -13.20 17.14 -11.97
C TYR A 31 -13.56 18.46 -11.24
N ALA A 32 -14.67 19.09 -11.62
CA ALA A 32 -15.11 20.36 -11.03
C ALA A 32 -15.29 20.27 -9.51
N THR A 33 -15.91 19.19 -9.00
CA THR A 33 -16.06 18.98 -7.56
C THR A 33 -14.72 18.78 -6.87
N ARG A 34 -13.82 17.97 -7.46
CA ARG A 34 -12.49 17.75 -6.89
C ARG A 34 -11.65 19.03 -6.89
N GLN A 35 -11.79 19.87 -7.92
CA GLN A 35 -11.10 21.16 -8.00
C GLN A 35 -11.62 22.15 -6.93
N ARG A 36 -12.93 22.17 -6.65
CA ARG A 36 -13.49 23.00 -5.57
C ARG A 36 -12.93 22.57 -4.21
N LEU A 37 -12.95 21.28 -3.91
CA LEU A 37 -12.37 20.75 -2.68
C LEU A 37 -10.87 21.04 -2.59
N ALA A 38 -10.15 20.95 -3.71
CA ALA A 38 -8.71 21.23 -3.77
C ALA A 38 -8.40 22.65 -3.28
N LEU A 39 -9.19 23.62 -3.74
CA LEU A 39 -9.09 25.01 -3.30
C LEU A 39 -9.51 25.17 -1.84
N GLU A 40 -10.64 24.58 -1.44
CA GLU A 40 -11.21 24.70 -0.09
C GLU A 40 -10.27 24.17 1.00
N ILE A 41 -9.66 23.00 0.79
CA ILE A 41 -8.74 22.40 1.75
C ILE A 41 -7.26 22.68 1.43
N ASN A 42 -6.96 23.57 0.49
CA ASN A 42 -5.62 23.98 0.05
C ASN A 42 -4.68 22.80 -0.23
N VAL A 43 -5.08 21.92 -1.14
CA VAL A 43 -4.29 20.79 -1.64
C VAL A 43 -4.40 20.70 -3.17
N GLU A 44 -3.43 20.09 -3.84
CA GLU A 44 -3.58 19.83 -5.29
C GLU A 44 -4.75 18.88 -5.58
N GLU A 45 -5.51 19.16 -6.65
CA GLU A 45 -6.60 18.30 -7.14
C GLU A 45 -6.14 16.85 -7.35
N SER A 46 -4.92 16.66 -7.86
CA SER A 46 -4.35 15.33 -8.10
C SER A 46 -4.29 14.47 -6.83
N ARG A 47 -4.21 15.12 -5.65
CA ARG A 47 -4.18 14.45 -4.35
C ARG A 47 -5.55 14.04 -3.89
N ILE A 48 -6.56 14.85 -4.19
CA ILE A 48 -7.96 14.50 -3.97
C ILE A 48 -8.34 13.35 -4.89
N GLN A 49 -7.99 13.41 -6.18
CA GLN A 49 -8.22 12.30 -7.10
C GLN A 49 -7.62 10.98 -6.59
N VAL A 50 -6.34 10.99 -6.19
CA VAL A 50 -5.66 9.79 -5.65
C VAL A 50 -6.28 9.36 -4.32
N TRP A 51 -6.71 10.29 -3.47
CA TRP A 51 -7.40 9.97 -2.22
C TRP A 51 -8.72 9.22 -2.49
N PHE A 52 -9.55 9.72 -3.41
CA PHE A 52 -10.82 9.09 -3.78
C PHE A 52 -10.61 7.72 -4.44
N GLN A 53 -9.61 7.58 -5.32
CA GLN A 53 -9.24 6.28 -5.89
C GLN A 53 -8.81 5.28 -4.81
N ASN A 54 -7.95 5.70 -3.87
CA ASN A 54 -7.52 4.86 -2.76
C ASN A 54 -8.66 4.52 -1.79
N ARG A 55 -9.58 5.46 -1.55
CA ARG A 55 -10.74 5.27 -0.68
C ARG A 55 -11.71 4.25 -1.26
N ARG A 56 -12.05 4.38 -2.55
CA ARG A 56 -12.86 3.37 -3.27
C ARG A 56 -12.20 2.00 -3.27
N ALA A 57 -10.90 1.93 -3.59
CA ALA A 57 -10.16 0.68 -3.56
C ALA A 57 -10.28 -0.02 -2.20
N ARG A 58 -10.16 0.73 -1.09
CA ARG A 58 -10.35 0.17 0.26
C ARG A 58 -11.79 -0.27 0.53
N SER A 59 -12.80 0.50 0.11
CA SER A 59 -14.22 0.15 0.28
C SER A 59 -14.55 -1.18 -0.39
N PHE A 60 -14.13 -1.36 -1.65
CA PHE A 60 -14.32 -2.62 -2.37
C PHE A 60 -13.63 -3.81 -1.69
N PHE A 61 -12.43 -3.61 -1.11
CA PHE A 61 -11.76 -4.68 -0.37
C PHE A 61 -12.45 -5.01 0.96
N GLN A 62 -13.05 -4.03 1.63
CA GLN A 62 -13.74 -4.22 2.89
C GLN A 62 -15.04 -5.01 2.68
N GLU A 63 -15.91 -4.56 1.77
CA GLU A 63 -17.18 -5.21 1.43
C GLU A 63 -16.97 -6.66 0.96
N ARG A 64 -15.95 -6.89 0.12
CA ARG A 64 -15.60 -8.24 -0.33
C ARG A 64 -15.08 -9.14 0.79
N ARG A 65 -14.40 -8.58 1.80
CA ARG A 65 -13.93 -9.34 2.97
C ARG A 65 -15.11 -9.74 3.86
N GLU A 66 -16.01 -8.81 4.12
CA GLU A 66 -17.24 -9.05 4.89
C GLU A 66 -18.15 -10.08 4.21
N LEU A 67 -18.30 -10.01 2.88
CA LEU A 67 -19.04 -11.02 2.12
C LEU A 67 -18.41 -12.41 2.24
N LYS A 68 -17.08 -12.51 2.20
CA LYS A 68 -16.34 -13.78 2.35
C LYS A 68 -16.50 -14.38 3.75
N GLU A 69 -16.45 -13.54 4.78
CA GLU A 69 -16.64 -13.94 6.18
C GLU A 69 -18.10 -14.37 6.44
N ALA A 70 -19.09 -13.69 5.87
CA ALA A 70 -20.50 -14.07 5.98
C ALA A 70 -20.81 -15.43 5.30
N LEU A 71 -20.21 -15.69 4.14
CA LEU A 71 -20.32 -16.97 3.44
C LEU A 71 -19.61 -18.12 4.18
N GLN A 72 -18.50 -17.83 4.88
CA GLN A 72 -17.81 -18.83 5.71
C GLN A 72 -18.51 -19.08 7.05
N SER A 73 -19.16 -18.07 7.63
CA SER A 73 -19.92 -18.21 8.87
C SER A 73 -21.20 -19.03 8.70
N SER A 74 -21.68 -19.19 7.46
CA SER A 74 -22.88 -19.98 7.12
C SER A 74 -22.61 -21.42 6.69
N GLN A 75 -21.33 -21.84 6.55
CA GLN A 75 -20.97 -23.22 6.24
C GLN A 75 -20.35 -23.94 7.46
N GLY A 76 -21.15 -24.79 8.10
CA GLY A 76 -20.64 -25.87 8.96
C GLY A 76 -19.78 -26.87 8.17
N PRO A 77 -19.04 -27.76 8.85
CA PRO A 77 -18.05 -28.62 8.19
C PRO A 77 -18.73 -29.70 7.35
N GLY A 78 -18.67 -29.58 6.02
CA GLY A 78 -19.23 -30.58 5.11
C GLY A 78 -18.99 -30.31 3.62
N GLN A 79 -17.99 -31.01 3.08
CA GLN A 79 -17.84 -31.53 1.70
C GLN A 79 -17.69 -30.58 0.48
N ASP A 80 -16.51 -30.74 -0.13
CA ASP A 80 -16.24 -31.10 -1.54
C ASP A 80 -16.69 -30.22 -2.72
N HIS A 81 -15.67 -29.63 -3.34
CA HIS A 81 -15.41 -29.50 -4.79
C HIS A 81 -16.53 -28.98 -5.72
N LEU A 82 -16.44 -27.69 -6.10
CA LEU A 82 -16.74 -27.27 -7.48
C LEU A 82 -16.00 -25.97 -7.88
N PRO A 83 -15.23 -25.95 -8.99
CA PRO A 83 -14.57 -24.73 -9.47
C PRO A 83 -15.51 -23.98 -10.41
N LYS A 84 -16.12 -22.88 -9.92
CA LYS A 84 -16.84 -21.95 -10.79
C LYS A 84 -15.88 -20.85 -11.23
N GLY A 85 -15.33 -21.01 -12.42
CA GLY A 85 -14.53 -19.99 -13.09
C GLY A 85 -15.38 -18.75 -13.35
N THR A 86 -14.97 -17.61 -12.80
CA THR A 86 -15.39 -16.30 -13.27
C THR A 86 -14.20 -15.57 -13.88
N PRO A 87 -14.37 -14.85 -15.00
CA PRO A 87 -13.27 -14.28 -15.74
C PRO A 87 -12.79 -12.96 -15.11
N SER A 88 -11.47 -12.79 -15.06
CA SER A 88 -10.78 -11.52 -14.77
C SER A 88 -10.71 -11.07 -13.30
N GLU A 89 -10.41 -12.01 -12.42
CA GLU A 89 -9.85 -11.74 -11.09
C GLU A 89 -8.39 -11.24 -11.21
N GLN A 90 -8.19 -9.92 -11.30
CA GLN A 90 -6.89 -9.34 -10.93
C GLN A 90 -6.73 -9.44 -9.40
N ILE A 91 -6.50 -10.66 -8.89
CA ILE A 91 -6.06 -10.91 -7.52
C ILE A 91 -4.74 -10.15 -7.37
N ARG A 92 -4.80 -8.98 -6.75
CA ARG A 92 -3.60 -8.22 -6.39
C ARG A 92 -2.70 -9.14 -5.59
N ARG A 93 -1.43 -9.24 -5.99
CA ARG A 93 -0.45 -10.09 -5.30
C ARG A 93 -0.48 -9.77 -3.79
N PRO A 94 -0.63 -10.78 -2.92
CA PRO A 94 -0.73 -10.56 -1.48
C PRO A 94 0.46 -9.76 -0.97
N ARG A 95 0.19 -8.89 0.02
CA ARG A 95 1.21 -8.06 0.64
C ARG A 95 2.17 -8.96 1.42
N THR A 96 3.46 -8.89 1.10
CA THR A 96 4.49 -9.58 1.90
C THR A 96 4.64 -8.90 3.25
N THR A 97 4.42 -9.67 4.31
CA THR A 97 4.77 -9.33 5.70
C THR A 97 6.03 -10.09 6.09
N TYR A 98 7.08 -9.36 6.46
CA TYR A 98 8.34 -9.98 6.89
C TYR A 98 8.31 -10.22 8.40
N SER A 99 8.78 -11.38 8.85
CA SER A 99 9.02 -11.65 10.26
C SER A 99 10.19 -10.80 10.80
N PRO A 100 10.32 -10.65 12.14
CA PRO A 100 11.44 -9.91 12.73
C PRO A 100 12.83 -10.45 12.32
N SER A 101 13.00 -11.78 12.21
CA SER A 101 14.26 -12.40 11.81
C SER A 101 14.61 -12.13 10.34
N GLN A 102 13.61 -12.15 9.45
CA GLN A 102 13.77 -11.79 8.04
C GLN A 102 14.15 -10.32 7.88
N LEU A 103 13.49 -9.41 8.63
CA LEU A 103 13.84 -8.00 8.66
C LEU A 103 15.27 -7.76 9.17
N CYS A 104 15.68 -8.44 10.23
CA CYS A 104 17.06 -8.37 10.75
C CYS A 104 18.08 -8.74 9.66
N THR A 105 17.81 -9.81 8.90
CA THR A 105 18.66 -10.24 7.79
C THR A 105 18.71 -9.20 6.67
N LEU A 106 17.56 -8.66 6.27
CA LEU A 106 17.46 -7.60 5.27
C LEU A 106 18.19 -6.32 5.70
N PHE A 107 18.06 -5.90 6.96
CA PHE A 107 18.77 -4.75 7.50
C PHE A 107 20.28 -4.96 7.57
N LYS A 108 20.75 -6.14 8.01
CA LYS A 108 22.18 -6.49 8.00
C LYS A 108 22.76 -6.44 6.59
N ALA A 109 22.06 -6.99 5.61
CA ALA A 109 22.46 -6.94 4.20
C ALA A 109 22.48 -5.51 3.66
N PHE A 110 21.44 -4.71 3.98
CA PHE A 110 21.33 -3.32 3.57
C PHE A 110 22.46 -2.43 4.11
N LYS A 111 22.88 -2.65 5.37
CA LYS A 111 24.03 -1.94 5.97
C LYS A 111 25.33 -2.22 5.21
N LYS A 112 25.52 -3.45 4.70
CA LYS A 112 26.71 -3.84 3.93
C LYS A 112 26.68 -3.29 2.51
N ASN A 113 25.54 -3.42 1.83
CA ASN A 113 25.36 -2.93 0.47
C ASN A 113 23.89 -2.52 0.22
N PRO A 114 23.57 -1.21 0.15
CA PRO A 114 22.22 -0.72 -0.16
C PRO A 114 21.78 -0.96 -1.62
N TYR A 115 22.71 -1.29 -2.52
CA TYR A 115 22.50 -1.52 -3.95
C TYR A 115 22.96 -2.93 -4.36
N PRO A 116 22.35 -3.99 -3.79
CA PRO A 116 22.73 -5.36 -4.13
C PRO A 116 22.36 -5.68 -5.59
N GLY A 117 23.29 -6.30 -6.31
CA GLY A 117 23.05 -6.89 -7.63
C GLY A 117 22.09 -8.08 -7.58
N ILE A 118 21.68 -8.60 -8.74
CA ILE A 118 20.69 -9.69 -8.84
C ILE A 118 21.07 -10.92 -8.01
N HIS A 119 22.31 -11.38 -8.13
CA HIS A 119 22.78 -12.58 -7.45
C HIS A 119 22.71 -12.46 -5.91
N CYS A 120 23.13 -11.32 -5.37
CA CYS A 120 23.02 -11.06 -3.93
C CYS A 120 21.56 -11.04 -3.45
N ARG A 121 20.64 -10.49 -4.26
CA ARG A 121 19.21 -10.47 -3.92
C ARG A 121 18.59 -11.86 -3.97
N GLU A 122 18.96 -12.70 -4.94
CA GLU A 122 18.51 -14.10 -5.02
C GLU A 122 18.99 -14.92 -3.83
N GLN A 123 20.25 -14.78 -3.41
CA GLN A 123 20.75 -15.46 -2.22
C GLN A 123 19.99 -15.03 -0.95
N LEU A 124 19.74 -13.72 -0.79
CA LEU A 124 18.95 -13.20 0.32
C LEU A 124 17.51 -13.72 0.29
N ALA A 125 16.89 -13.75 -0.89
CA ALA A 125 15.55 -14.25 -1.12
C ALA A 125 15.42 -15.72 -0.71
N LYS A 126 16.35 -16.57 -1.15
CA LYS A 126 16.46 -17.98 -0.74
C LYS A 126 16.63 -18.10 0.78
N LYS A 127 17.55 -17.33 1.37
CA LYS A 127 17.84 -17.37 2.82
C LYS A 127 16.64 -17.02 3.69
N ILE A 128 15.80 -16.07 3.26
CA ILE A 128 14.65 -15.61 4.05
C ILE A 128 13.31 -16.21 3.56
N GLY A 129 13.31 -17.07 2.55
CA GLY A 129 12.11 -17.75 2.05
C GLY A 129 11.09 -16.82 1.39
N VAL A 130 11.53 -15.80 0.65
CA VAL A 130 10.63 -14.89 -0.09
C VAL A 130 11.07 -14.76 -1.55
N PRO A 131 10.19 -14.33 -2.47
CA PRO A 131 10.58 -14.06 -3.85
C PRO A 131 11.61 -12.93 -3.96
N GLU A 132 12.57 -13.04 -4.90
CA GLU A 132 13.59 -12.01 -5.16
C GLU A 132 12.96 -10.62 -5.40
N SER A 133 11.83 -10.57 -6.11
CA SER A 133 11.11 -9.32 -6.40
C SER A 133 10.64 -8.61 -5.13
N ARG A 134 10.43 -9.34 -4.03
CA ARG A 134 10.11 -8.79 -2.72
C ARG A 134 11.33 -8.19 -2.04
N VAL A 135 12.49 -8.85 -2.14
CA VAL A 135 13.78 -8.29 -1.72
C VAL A 135 14.08 -7.02 -2.52
N GLN A 136 13.98 -7.04 -3.85
CA GLN A 136 14.17 -5.88 -4.71
C GLN A 136 13.27 -4.70 -4.30
N THR A 137 11.95 -4.95 -4.16
CA THR A 137 10.98 -3.93 -3.73
C THR A 137 11.30 -3.39 -2.34
N TRP A 138 11.73 -4.26 -1.41
CA TRP A 138 12.10 -3.85 -0.06
C TRP A 138 13.32 -2.92 -0.10
N PHE A 139 14.37 -3.26 -0.87
CA PHE A 139 15.57 -2.42 -1.00
C PHE A 139 15.26 -1.08 -1.68
N GLN A 140 14.39 -1.06 -2.70
CA GLN A 140 13.90 0.18 -3.31
C GLN A 140 13.16 1.04 -2.28
N ASN A 141 12.16 0.47 -1.59
CA ASN A 141 11.38 1.18 -0.56
C ASN A 141 12.25 1.66 0.61
N ARG A 142 13.31 0.91 0.96
CA ARG A 142 14.24 1.28 2.03
C ARG A 142 15.11 2.46 1.60
N ARG A 143 15.65 2.45 0.38
CA ARG A 143 16.42 3.57 -0.19
C ARG A 143 15.56 4.82 -0.34
N SER A 144 14.31 4.70 -0.78
CA SER A 144 13.38 5.84 -0.85
C SER A 144 13.25 6.57 0.49
N ARG A 145 13.34 5.86 1.62
CA ARG A 145 13.29 6.47 2.96
C ARG A 145 14.60 7.17 3.35
N LEU A 146 15.75 6.74 2.83
CA LEU A 146 17.03 7.43 3.07
C LEU A 146 17.08 8.79 2.38
N HIS A 147 16.55 8.89 1.16
CA HIS A 147 16.55 10.14 0.40
C HIS A 147 15.48 11.14 0.84
N THR A 148 14.44 10.70 1.57
CA THR A 148 13.32 11.56 1.99
C THR A 148 13.43 12.12 3.42
N GLY A 149 14.60 12.09 4.07
CA GLY A 149 14.69 12.69 5.41
C GLY A 149 16.02 12.62 6.13
N THR A 150 16.84 13.67 5.95
CA THR A 150 17.50 14.33 7.08
C THR A 150 16.40 14.98 7.92
N LYS A 151 15.79 14.21 8.83
CA LYS A 151 15.27 14.61 10.15
C LYS A 151 15.06 13.30 10.92
N GLY A 152 16.13 12.85 11.57
CA GLY A 152 16.09 11.71 12.48
C GLY A 152 15.22 12.04 13.68
N PRO A 153 14.55 11.05 14.30
CA PRO A 153 14.05 11.23 15.65
C PRO A 153 15.26 11.30 16.60
N ALA A 154 15.30 12.37 17.40
CA ALA A 154 16.20 12.50 18.54
C ALA A 154 16.11 11.23 19.40
N GLN A 155 17.26 10.63 19.71
CA GLN A 155 17.39 9.60 20.74
C GLN A 155 17.48 10.34 22.09
N PRO A 156 16.61 10.06 23.07
CA PRO A 156 16.90 10.48 24.44
C PRO A 156 18.06 9.62 24.96
N TYR A 157 19.01 10.28 25.63
CA TYR A 157 19.95 9.64 26.54
C TYR A 157 19.19 9.16 27.79
#